data_AF-A0A953Q5A8-F1
#
_entry.id   AF-A0A953Q5A8-F1
#
_cell.length_a   1.000
_cell.length_b   1.000
_cell.length_c   1.000
_cell.angle_alpha   90.00
_cell.angle_beta   90.00
_cell.angle_gamma   90.00
#
_symmetry.space_group_name_H-M   'P 1'
#
loop_
_entity.id
_entity.type
_entity.pdbx_description
1 polymer ?
#
loop_
_entity_poly.entity_id
_entity_poly.type
_entity_poly.pdbx_seq_one_letter_code
_entity_poly.pdbx_strand_id
1 'polypeptide(L)'
;MQHGFALSQGQFSRIDVPGAIQTQAFSIYDFVTIVGAFRDGQGVVHGFQYSLSTKSFTTIDFPGSTVTELFGVTGLEFEVGVYRDSSGAEHGLFRDRNGQTTKLDFPGAAITANEKVTLTGLEIVGFHGASAIGPFHGHFGPASGTLQNLDFPNATDTRCLGVNDLNEIVGRYTDTRGVLHGFFAK
;
A
#
# COMPACT_ATOMS: atom_id res chain seq x y z
N MET A 1 -15.75 -15.00 8.25
CA MET A 1 -14.89 -14.10 9.03
C MET A 1 -13.45 -14.40 8.65
N GLN A 2 -12.69 -13.37 8.30
CA GLN A 2 -11.24 -13.46 8.07
C GLN A 2 -10.58 -12.48 9.03
N HIS A 3 -9.56 -12.95 9.75
CA HIS A 3 -8.92 -12.24 10.85
C HIS A 3 -7.48 -11.86 10.48
N GLY A 4 -6.98 -10.75 11.04
CA GLY A 4 -5.56 -10.41 11.05
C GLY A 4 -4.86 -10.99 12.30
N PHE A 5 -3.56 -11.27 12.20
CA PHE A 5 -2.75 -11.68 13.35
C PHE A 5 -1.42 -10.92 13.40
N ALA A 6 -0.88 -10.74 14.60
CA ALA A 6 0.50 -10.32 14.83
C ALA A 6 1.25 -11.38 15.65
N LEU A 7 2.52 -11.61 15.33
CA LEU A 7 3.39 -12.56 16.04
C LEU A 7 4.46 -11.78 16.83
N SER A 8 4.50 -11.97 18.15
CA SER A 8 5.58 -11.47 19.00
C SER A 8 6.02 -12.57 19.96
N GLN A 9 7.33 -12.82 20.05
CA GLN A 9 7.92 -13.85 20.92
C GLN A 9 7.30 -15.26 20.73
N GLY A 10 6.88 -15.59 19.51
CA GLY A 10 6.24 -16.88 19.21
C GLY A 10 4.75 -16.96 19.55
N GLN A 11 4.12 -15.88 20.03
CA GLN A 11 2.69 -15.83 20.34
C GLN A 11 1.90 -15.01 19.32
N PHE A 12 0.79 -15.59 18.85
CA PHE A 12 -0.16 -14.91 17.97
C PHE A 12 -1.15 -14.06 18.77
N SER A 13 -1.27 -12.79 18.39
CA SER A 13 -2.31 -11.87 18.87
C SER A 13 -3.29 -11.57 17.75
N ARG A 14 -4.60 -11.56 18.05
CA ARG A 14 -5.61 -11.12 17.08
C ARG A 14 -5.59 -9.61 16.92
N ILE A 15 -5.82 -9.16 15.70
CA ILE A 15 -6.04 -7.75 15.36
C ILE A 15 -7.39 -7.70 14.65
N ASP A 16 -8.44 -7.45 15.43
CA ASP A 16 -9.82 -7.38 14.97
C ASP A 16 -10.33 -5.96 15.23
N VAL A 17 -10.64 -5.22 14.17
CA VAL A 17 -11.25 -3.89 14.30
C VAL A 17 -12.66 -4.07 14.89
N PRO A 18 -13.03 -3.35 15.97
CA PRO A 18 -14.35 -3.50 16.59
C PRO A 18 -15.48 -3.24 15.59
N GLY A 19 -16.42 -4.18 15.49
CA GLY A 19 -17.57 -4.09 14.58
C GLY A 19 -17.29 -4.45 13.11
N ALA A 20 -16.03 -4.74 12.76
CA ALA A 20 -15.69 -5.18 11.42
C ALA A 20 -16.07 -6.66 11.17
N ILE A 21 -16.46 -6.97 9.93
CA ILE A 21 -16.73 -8.35 9.48
C ILE A 21 -15.49 -9.02 8.86
N GLN A 22 -14.48 -8.21 8.55
CA GLN A 22 -13.17 -8.62 8.01
C GLN A 22 -12.11 -7.61 8.46
N THR A 23 -10.94 -8.10 8.87
CA THR A 23 -9.76 -7.27 9.13
C THR A 23 -8.54 -7.91 8.48
N GLN A 24 -7.77 -7.12 7.73
CA GLN A 24 -6.52 -7.53 7.08
C GLN A 24 -5.42 -6.55 7.44
N ALA A 25 -4.37 -7.04 8.09
CA ALA A 25 -3.14 -6.27 8.33
C ALA A 25 -2.18 -6.49 7.16
N PHE A 26 -1.66 -5.41 6.58
CA PHE A 26 -0.78 -5.47 5.42
C PHE A 26 0.66 -5.11 5.74
N SER A 27 0.89 -4.22 6.72
CA SER A 27 2.23 -3.78 7.08
C SER A 27 2.37 -3.42 8.55
N ILE A 28 3.59 -3.52 9.06
CA ILE A 28 3.98 -3.18 10.42
C ILE A 28 5.30 -2.40 10.40
N TYR A 29 5.40 -1.38 11.23
CA TYR A 29 6.66 -0.70 11.53
C TYR A 29 7.05 -0.90 12.99
N ASP A 30 8.22 -1.50 13.20
CA ASP A 30 8.97 -1.62 14.46
C ASP A 30 8.15 -2.05 15.69
N PHE A 31 7.17 -2.94 15.52
CA PHE A 31 6.25 -3.36 16.58
C PHE A 31 5.46 -2.20 17.25
N VAL A 32 5.37 -1.04 16.59
CA VAL A 32 4.62 0.13 17.08
C VAL A 32 3.30 0.25 16.33
N THR A 33 3.36 0.30 15.01
CA THR A 33 2.22 0.66 14.18
C THR A 33 1.95 -0.41 13.14
N ILE A 34 0.70 -0.84 13.07
CA ILE A 34 0.20 -1.75 12.03
C ILE A 34 -0.78 -0.98 11.16
N VAL A 35 -0.69 -1.14 9.85
CA VAL A 35 -1.68 -0.60 8.91
C VAL A 35 -2.30 -1.72 8.09
N GLY A 36 -3.51 -1.46 7.61
CA GLY A 36 -4.22 -2.39 6.76
C GLY A 36 -5.59 -1.86 6.36
N ALA A 37 -6.51 -2.78 6.12
CA ALA A 37 -7.90 -2.48 5.82
C ALA A 37 -8.87 -3.34 6.63
N PHE A 38 -10.07 -2.82 6.86
CA PHE A 38 -11.18 -3.57 7.44
C PHE A 38 -12.47 -3.31 6.67
N ARG A 39 -13.38 -4.28 6.73
CA ARG A 39 -14.73 -4.15 6.19
C ARG A 39 -15.72 -3.98 7.32
N ASP A 40 -16.50 -2.91 7.30
CA ASP A 40 -17.53 -2.64 8.31
C ASP A 40 -18.78 -3.53 8.14
N GLY A 41 -19.76 -3.38 9.03
CA GLY A 41 -21.02 -4.13 8.97
C GLY A 41 -21.89 -3.82 7.75
N GLN A 42 -21.65 -2.69 7.08
CA GLN A 42 -22.32 -2.25 5.87
C GLN A 42 -21.60 -2.74 4.60
N GLY A 43 -20.41 -3.31 4.74
CA GLY A 43 -19.60 -3.80 3.63
C GLY A 43 -18.64 -2.77 3.05
N VAL A 44 -18.50 -1.57 3.63
CA VAL A 44 -17.54 -0.54 3.22
C VAL A 44 -16.14 -0.91 3.67
N VAL A 45 -15.14 -0.66 2.83
CA VAL A 45 -13.73 -0.97 3.11
C VAL A 45 -13.01 0.30 3.53
N HIS A 46 -12.45 0.28 4.72
CA HIS A 46 -11.74 1.39 5.34
C HIS A 46 -10.28 1.05 5.58
N GLY A 47 -9.41 2.05 5.50
CA GLY A 47 -8.05 1.91 6.01
C GLY A 47 -8.05 1.94 7.53
N PHE A 48 -7.07 1.30 8.15
CA PHE A 48 -6.83 1.50 9.58
C PHE A 48 -5.35 1.65 9.89
N GLN A 49 -5.10 2.39 10.96
CA GLN A 49 -3.87 2.36 11.73
C GLN A 49 -4.16 1.75 13.10
N TYR A 50 -3.31 0.84 13.56
CA TYR A 50 -3.39 0.21 14.87
C TYR A 50 -2.09 0.44 15.64
N SER A 51 -2.20 1.12 16.78
CA SER A 51 -1.09 1.32 17.70
C SER A 51 -1.00 0.16 18.68
N LEU A 52 0.11 -0.57 18.65
CA LEU A 52 0.38 -1.69 19.56
C LEU A 52 0.63 -1.22 21.00
N SER A 53 1.15 -0.01 21.19
CA SER A 53 1.46 0.56 22.50
C SER A 53 0.20 0.95 23.28
N THR A 54 -0.75 1.59 22.59
CA THR A 54 -2.03 2.04 23.18
C THR A 54 -3.17 1.06 22.95
N LYS A 55 -2.97 0.05 22.08
CA LYS A 55 -3.99 -0.91 21.63
C LYS A 55 -5.23 -0.24 21.05
N SER A 56 -5.04 0.86 20.31
CA SER A 56 -6.11 1.67 19.73
C SER A 56 -6.08 1.63 18.21
N PHE A 57 -7.28 1.63 17.60
CA PHE A 57 -7.46 1.77 16.17
C PHE A 57 -7.82 3.21 15.79
N THR A 58 -7.32 3.65 14.64
CA THR A 58 -7.71 4.87 13.96
C THR A 58 -8.19 4.48 12.56
N THR A 59 -9.43 4.85 12.24
CA THR A 59 -9.96 4.69 10.87
C THR A 59 -9.36 5.75 9.97
N ILE A 60 -8.88 5.34 8.80
CA ILE A 60 -8.29 6.21 7.78
C ILE A 60 -9.07 6.04 6.49
N ASP A 61 -9.76 7.09 6.06
CA ASP A 61 -10.47 7.14 4.80
C ASP A 61 -9.97 8.30 3.96
N PHE A 62 -9.70 8.04 2.68
CA PHE A 62 -9.49 9.12 1.73
C PHE A 62 -10.82 9.87 1.49
N PRO A 63 -10.85 11.22 1.53
CA PRO A 63 -12.08 11.97 1.34
C PRO A 63 -12.82 11.62 0.03
N GLY A 64 -14.08 11.20 0.15
CA GLY A 64 -14.92 10.83 -0.99
C GLY A 64 -14.64 9.45 -1.60
N SER A 65 -13.79 8.63 -0.95
CA SER A 65 -13.53 7.27 -1.39
C SER A 65 -14.68 6.30 -1.05
N THR A 66 -14.76 5.23 -1.82
CA THR A 66 -15.62 4.05 -1.56
C THR A 66 -14.84 2.89 -0.95
N VAL A 67 -13.51 2.91 -1.10
CA VAL A 67 -12.55 1.97 -0.54
C VAL A 67 -11.30 2.76 -0.16
N THR A 68 -10.73 2.51 1.02
CA THR A 68 -9.37 2.92 1.38
C THR A 68 -8.61 1.71 1.92
N GLU A 69 -7.38 1.50 1.47
CA GLU A 69 -6.49 0.44 1.95
C GLU A 69 -5.07 1.00 2.13
N LEU A 70 -4.39 0.64 3.23
CA LEU A 70 -3.02 1.07 3.51
C LEU A 70 -2.05 -0.12 3.44
N PHE A 71 -1.09 -0.06 2.53
CA PHE A 71 -0.12 -1.13 2.25
C PHE A 71 1.25 -0.88 2.88
N GLY A 72 1.63 0.38 3.09
CA GLY A 72 2.92 0.77 3.64
C GLY A 72 2.78 1.70 4.84
N VAL A 73 3.67 1.54 5.83
CA VAL A 73 3.82 2.43 6.99
C VAL A 73 5.29 2.50 7.39
N THR A 74 5.70 3.64 7.93
CA THR A 74 7.07 3.91 8.41
C THR A 74 7.05 4.51 9.82
N GLY A 75 8.23 4.58 10.45
CA GLY A 75 8.41 5.13 11.80
C GLY A 75 8.24 6.63 11.93
N LEU A 76 8.18 7.33 10.81
CA LEU A 76 7.88 8.76 10.76
C LEU A 76 6.41 9.02 10.39
N GLU A 77 5.57 8.00 10.56
CA GLU A 77 4.12 8.05 10.32
C GLU A 77 3.72 8.37 8.88
N PHE A 78 4.62 8.15 7.92
CA PHE A 78 4.26 8.11 6.51
C PHE A 78 3.58 6.79 6.17
N GLU A 79 2.48 6.88 5.44
CA GLU A 79 1.70 5.73 4.99
C GLU A 79 1.39 5.84 3.50
N VAL A 80 1.30 4.70 2.84
CA VAL A 80 0.90 4.60 1.43
C VAL A 80 -0.09 3.48 1.23
N GLY A 81 -0.86 3.59 0.16
CA GLY A 81 -1.79 2.55 -0.25
C GLY A 81 -2.60 2.99 -1.44
N VAL A 82 -3.89 2.63 -1.40
CA VAL A 82 -4.85 2.96 -2.45
C VAL A 82 -6.15 3.51 -1.88
N TYR A 83 -6.87 4.23 -2.72
CA TYR A 83 -8.29 4.44 -2.53
C TYR A 83 -9.04 4.24 -3.85
N ARG A 84 -10.33 3.90 -3.77
CA ARG A 84 -11.22 3.94 -4.94
C ARG A 84 -12.18 5.09 -4.83
N ASP A 85 -12.36 5.83 -5.93
CA ASP A 85 -13.36 6.87 -6.01
C ASP A 85 -14.78 6.31 -6.26
N SER A 86 -15.77 7.18 -6.45
CA SER A 86 -17.15 6.77 -6.73
C SER A 86 -17.36 6.20 -8.14
N SER A 87 -16.40 6.38 -9.05
CA SER A 87 -16.40 5.76 -10.38
C SER A 87 -15.81 4.34 -10.36
N GLY A 88 -15.17 3.96 -9.25
CA GLY A 88 -14.46 2.69 -9.09
C GLY A 88 -13.01 2.73 -9.57
N ALA A 89 -12.48 3.90 -9.96
CA ALA A 89 -11.08 4.06 -10.33
C ALA A 89 -10.19 3.96 -9.08
N GLU A 90 -9.10 3.20 -9.19
CA GLU A 90 -8.13 3.00 -8.11
C GLU A 90 -6.98 4.01 -8.22
N HIS A 91 -6.77 4.75 -7.16
CA HIS A 91 -5.80 5.83 -7.08
C HIS A 91 -4.75 5.55 -6.02
N GLY A 92 -3.54 6.05 -6.26
CA GLY A 92 -2.47 5.98 -5.30
C GLY A 92 -2.72 6.94 -4.14
N LEU A 93 -2.50 6.47 -2.92
CA LEU A 93 -2.64 7.24 -1.69
C LEU A 93 -1.27 7.44 -1.06
N PHE A 94 -0.99 8.67 -0.61
CA PHE A 94 0.06 8.99 0.35
C PHE A 94 -0.57 9.70 1.54
N ARG A 95 -0.12 9.38 2.76
CA ARG A 95 -0.51 10.09 3.98
C ARG A 95 0.75 10.58 4.69
N ASP A 96 0.77 11.88 4.97
CA ASP A 96 1.91 12.53 5.63
C ASP A 96 1.85 12.34 7.16
N ARG A 97 2.93 12.76 7.83
CA ARG A 97 3.06 12.72 9.30
C ARG A 97 2.03 13.56 10.06
N ASN A 98 1.33 14.48 9.39
CA ASN A 98 0.25 15.27 10.00
C ASN A 98 -1.11 14.61 9.80
N GLY A 99 -1.13 13.45 9.12
CA GLY A 99 -2.30 12.69 8.79
C GLY A 99 -3.05 13.19 7.55
N GLN A 100 -2.48 14.09 6.77
CA GLN A 100 -3.07 14.55 5.53
C GLN A 100 -2.92 13.48 4.46
N THR A 101 -4.05 13.00 3.93
CA THR A 101 -4.08 12.10 2.76
C THR A 101 -4.03 12.91 1.48
N THR A 102 -3.16 12.54 0.54
CA THR A 102 -3.06 13.11 -0.79
C THR A 102 -3.15 12.03 -1.85
N LYS A 103 -3.76 12.40 -2.98
CA LYS A 103 -3.75 11.59 -4.19
C LYS A 103 -2.36 11.66 -4.80
N LEU A 104 -1.78 10.51 -5.12
CA LEU A 104 -0.50 10.39 -5.80
C LEU A 104 -0.58 9.30 -6.87
N ASP A 105 -1.00 9.71 -8.06
CA ASP A 105 -1.16 8.83 -9.22
C ASP A 105 0.07 8.90 -10.14
N PHE A 106 0.30 7.80 -10.85
CA PHE A 106 1.16 7.82 -12.03
C PHE A 106 0.49 8.64 -13.15
N PRO A 107 1.20 9.58 -13.80
CA PRO A 107 0.61 10.41 -14.85
C PRO A 107 0.01 9.60 -16.00
N GLY A 108 -1.28 9.83 -16.28
CA GLY A 108 -2.00 9.19 -17.38
C GLY A 108 -2.40 7.73 -17.15
N ALA A 109 -2.11 7.16 -15.97
CA ALA A 109 -2.59 5.83 -15.63
C ALA A 109 -4.09 5.83 -15.31
N ALA A 110 -4.77 4.73 -15.62
CA ALA A 110 -6.16 4.51 -15.22
C ALA A 110 -6.25 3.97 -13.77
N ILE A 111 -5.20 3.27 -13.34
CA ILE A 111 -5.04 2.83 -11.95
C ILE A 111 -3.63 3.14 -11.47
N THR A 112 -3.48 3.46 -10.18
CA THR A 112 -2.19 3.54 -9.49
C THR A 112 -2.30 2.90 -8.12
N ALA A 113 -1.33 2.07 -7.75
CA ALA A 113 -1.18 1.50 -6.42
C ALA A 113 0.18 1.85 -5.82
N ASN A 114 0.20 2.54 -4.68
CA ASN A 114 1.41 2.85 -3.94
C ASN A 114 1.63 1.79 -2.85
N GLU A 115 2.70 1.01 -2.98
CA GLU A 115 2.92 -0.20 -2.17
C GLU A 115 3.84 0.07 -0.98
N LYS A 116 4.90 0.86 -1.19
CA LYS A 116 5.90 1.13 -0.16
C LYS A 116 6.43 2.56 -0.27
N VAL A 117 6.85 3.09 0.87
CA VAL A 117 7.50 4.38 1.02
C VAL A 117 8.77 4.22 1.86
N THR A 118 9.80 5.00 1.56
CA THR A 118 11.04 5.07 2.35
C THR A 118 10.78 5.67 3.73
N LEU A 119 11.62 5.37 4.73
CA LEU A 119 11.46 5.86 6.10
C LEU A 119 11.40 7.39 6.16
N THR A 120 12.15 8.04 5.27
CA THR A 120 12.20 9.49 5.15
C THR A 120 10.94 10.10 4.54
N GLY A 121 10.04 9.29 3.99
CA GLY A 121 8.85 9.74 3.27
C GLY A 121 9.16 10.35 1.90
N LEU A 122 10.40 10.23 1.43
CA LEU A 122 10.85 10.91 0.22
C LEU A 122 10.47 10.16 -1.04
N GLU A 123 10.55 8.83 -1.03
CA GLU A 123 10.41 8.01 -2.24
C GLU A 123 9.37 6.93 -2.04
N ILE A 124 8.58 6.70 -3.09
CA ILE A 124 7.49 5.72 -3.14
C ILE A 124 7.73 4.77 -4.30
N VAL A 125 7.37 3.50 -4.08
CA VAL A 125 7.27 2.50 -5.13
C VAL A 125 5.88 1.92 -5.21
N GLY A 126 5.55 1.37 -6.37
CA GLY A 126 4.31 0.66 -6.59
C GLY A 126 4.16 0.17 -8.02
N PHE A 127 2.92 0.13 -8.48
CA PHE A 127 2.62 -0.16 -9.88
C PHE A 127 1.44 0.66 -10.39
N HIS A 128 1.34 0.76 -11.71
CA HIS A 128 0.26 1.45 -12.41
C HIS A 128 -0.16 0.70 -13.67
N GLY A 129 -1.30 1.08 -14.26
CA GLY A 129 -1.79 0.42 -15.46
C GLY A 129 -2.87 1.21 -16.20
N ALA A 130 -3.09 0.83 -17.46
CA ALA A 130 -4.17 1.37 -18.29
C ALA A 130 -5.53 0.73 -18.00
N SER A 131 -5.58 -0.34 -17.19
CA SER A 131 -6.81 -0.99 -16.74
C SER A 131 -6.60 -1.72 -15.41
N ALA A 132 -7.70 -2.08 -14.73
CA ALA A 132 -7.67 -2.84 -13.48
C ALA A 132 -7.24 -4.32 -13.64
N ILE A 133 -7.05 -4.82 -14.87
CA ILE A 133 -6.73 -6.23 -15.14
C ILE A 133 -5.23 -6.41 -15.45
N GLY A 134 -4.52 -5.33 -15.77
CA GLY A 134 -3.14 -5.34 -16.24
C GLY A 134 -3.04 -5.38 -17.77
N PRO A 135 -1.83 -5.56 -18.33
CA PRO A 135 -0.56 -5.67 -17.62
C PRO A 135 -0.23 -4.41 -16.80
N PHE A 136 0.52 -4.60 -15.73
CA PHE A 136 0.97 -3.50 -14.87
C PHE A 136 2.44 -3.16 -15.10
N HIS A 137 2.75 -1.89 -14.87
CA HIS A 137 4.08 -1.33 -14.94
C HIS A 137 4.55 -0.93 -13.55
N GLY A 138 5.83 -1.13 -13.26
CA GLY A 138 6.40 -0.70 -11.98
C GLY A 138 6.56 0.82 -11.96
N HIS A 139 6.48 1.45 -10.80
CA HIS A 139 6.85 2.85 -10.66
C HIS A 139 7.68 3.14 -9.42
N PHE A 140 8.43 4.23 -9.50
CA PHE A 140 9.25 4.80 -8.43
C PHE A 140 9.25 6.33 -8.54
N GLY A 141 9.29 7.04 -7.42
CA GLY A 141 9.56 8.47 -7.43
C GLY A 141 9.12 9.22 -6.17
N PRO A 142 9.28 10.55 -6.18
CA PRO A 142 9.12 11.34 -4.98
C PRO A 142 7.66 11.42 -4.53
N ALA A 143 7.42 11.33 -3.23
CA ALA A 143 6.07 11.46 -2.65
C ALA A 143 5.40 12.83 -2.89
N SER A 144 6.20 13.84 -3.26
CA SER A 144 5.77 15.21 -3.54
C SER A 144 5.73 15.55 -5.03
N GLY A 145 6.02 14.60 -5.92
CA GLY A 145 6.25 14.88 -7.33
C GLY A 145 5.73 13.82 -8.28
N THR A 146 6.36 13.77 -9.45
CA THR A 146 5.95 12.92 -10.56
C THR A 146 6.61 11.55 -10.45
N LEU A 147 5.80 10.50 -10.37
CA LEU A 147 6.25 9.11 -10.43
C LEU A 147 6.83 8.77 -11.81
N GLN A 148 7.85 7.91 -11.82
CA GLN A 148 8.56 7.46 -13.02
C GLN A 148 8.37 5.96 -13.23
N ASN A 149 8.43 5.54 -14.49
CA ASN A 149 8.30 4.13 -14.85
C ASN A 149 9.55 3.33 -14.44
N LEU A 150 9.35 2.14 -13.90
CA LEU A 150 10.42 1.22 -13.52
C LEU A 150 10.01 -0.21 -13.89
N ASP A 151 10.19 -0.56 -15.16
CA ASP A 151 9.89 -1.89 -15.67
C ASP A 151 11.13 -2.79 -15.70
N PHE A 152 10.94 -4.07 -15.41
CA PHE A 152 11.97 -5.07 -15.65
C PHE A 152 12.14 -5.28 -17.16
N PRO A 153 13.38 -5.34 -17.70
CA PRO A 153 13.60 -5.48 -19.14
C PRO A 153 12.95 -6.74 -19.73
N ASN A 154 12.21 -6.57 -20.83
CA ASN A 154 11.48 -7.65 -21.52
C ASN A 154 10.39 -8.35 -20.68
N ALA A 155 9.92 -7.73 -19.60
CA ALA A 155 8.77 -8.22 -18.86
C ALA A 155 7.44 -7.83 -19.53
N THR A 156 6.40 -8.64 -19.29
CA THR A 156 5.01 -8.32 -19.66
C THR A 156 4.23 -7.71 -18.50
N ASP A 157 4.74 -7.79 -17.26
CA ASP A 157 4.17 -7.19 -16.05
C ASP A 157 5.33 -6.91 -15.10
N THR A 158 5.40 -5.72 -14.50
CA THR A 158 6.36 -5.38 -13.44
C THR A 158 5.62 -4.75 -12.27
N ARG A 159 5.95 -5.16 -11.04
CA ARG A 159 5.46 -4.51 -9.82
C ARG A 159 6.58 -4.31 -8.82
N CYS A 160 6.76 -3.07 -8.39
CA CYS A 160 7.68 -2.71 -7.31
C CYS A 160 6.93 -2.83 -5.97
N LEU A 161 7.42 -3.65 -5.06
CA LEU A 161 6.70 -4.04 -3.83
C LEU A 161 7.43 -3.61 -2.54
N GLY A 162 8.70 -3.22 -2.64
CA GLY A 162 9.48 -2.77 -1.49
C GLY A 162 10.58 -1.82 -1.91
N VAL A 163 10.90 -0.88 -1.02
CA VAL A 163 12.01 0.07 -1.16
C VAL A 163 12.62 0.33 0.21
N ASN A 164 13.93 0.53 0.27
CA ASN A 164 14.65 0.98 1.47
C ASN A 164 15.19 2.41 1.30
N ASP A 165 15.77 2.99 2.35
CA ASP A 165 16.31 4.37 2.32
C ASP A 165 17.55 4.55 1.43
N LEU A 166 18.10 3.46 0.88
CA LEU A 166 19.15 3.49 -0.13
C LEU A 166 18.58 3.47 -1.56
N ASN A 167 17.24 3.57 -1.70
CA ASN A 167 16.50 3.42 -2.95
C ASN A 167 16.72 2.06 -3.63
N GLU A 168 17.02 1.03 -2.85
CA GLU A 168 17.07 -0.34 -3.36
C GLU A 168 15.66 -0.91 -3.37
N ILE A 169 15.24 -1.42 -4.53
CA ILE A 169 13.86 -1.79 -4.81
C ILE A 169 13.78 -3.30 -5.03
N VAL A 170 12.79 -3.93 -4.42
CA VAL A 170 12.43 -5.33 -4.67
C VAL A 170 11.03 -5.41 -5.24
N GLY A 171 10.79 -6.44 -6.03
CA GLY A 171 9.48 -6.64 -6.65
C GLY A 171 9.39 -7.96 -7.39
N ARG A 172 8.39 -8.01 -8.28
CA ARG A 172 8.16 -9.16 -9.15
C ARG A 172 7.95 -8.71 -10.59
N TYR A 173 8.27 -9.58 -11.53
CA TYR A 173 7.95 -9.40 -12.93
C TYR A 173 7.49 -10.71 -13.57
N THR A 174 6.74 -10.60 -14.66
CA THR A 174 6.34 -11.74 -15.49
C THR A 174 7.11 -11.70 -16.80
N ASP A 175 7.78 -12.79 -17.18
CA ASP A 175 8.50 -12.87 -18.45
C ASP A 175 7.56 -13.12 -19.65
N THR A 176 8.07 -13.04 -20.87
CA THR A 176 7.29 -13.26 -22.11
C THR A 176 6.70 -14.66 -22.26
N ARG A 177 7.09 -15.61 -21.40
CA ARG A 177 6.53 -16.97 -21.33
C ARG A 177 5.47 -17.11 -20.24
N GLY A 178 5.15 -16.03 -19.54
CA GLY A 178 4.17 -16.01 -18.45
C GLY A 178 4.72 -16.51 -17.11
N VAL A 179 6.04 -16.63 -16.96
CA VAL A 179 6.65 -17.10 -15.70
C VAL A 179 6.88 -15.91 -14.76
N LEU A 180 6.45 -16.06 -13.50
CA LEU A 180 6.64 -15.05 -12.45
C LEU A 180 8.03 -15.19 -11.80
N HIS A 181 8.73 -14.07 -11.67
CA HIS A 181 10.05 -13.96 -11.08
C HIS A 181 10.11 -12.83 -10.06
N GLY A 182 11.05 -12.92 -9.11
CA GLY A 182 11.43 -11.79 -8.26
C GLY A 182 12.55 -10.97 -8.90
N PHE A 183 12.67 -9.69 -8.51
CA PHE A 183 13.82 -8.87 -8.89
C PHE A 183 14.32 -8.02 -7.72
N PHE A 184 15.56 -7.54 -7.87
CA PHE A 184 16.21 -6.51 -7.07
C PHE A 184 16.78 -5.45 -8.03
N ALA A 185 16.56 -4.17 -7.73
CA ALA A 185 17.03 -3.02 -8.49
C ALA A 185 17.72 -2.01 -7.56
N LYS A 186 18.71 -1.29 -8.09
CA LYS A 186 19.53 -0.31 -7.38
C LYS A 186 19.94 0.82 -8.32
#